data_AF-A0A3S0MFU4-F1
#
_entry.id   AF-A0A3S0MFU4-F1
#
_cell.length_a   1.000
_cell.length_b   1.000
_cell.length_c   1.000
_cell.angle_alpha   90.00
_cell.angle_beta   90.00
_cell.angle_gamma   90.00
#
_symmetry.space_group_name_H-M   'P 1'
#
loop_
_entity.id
_entity.type
_entity.pdbx_description
1 polymer ?
#
loop_
_entity_poly.entity_id
_entity_poly.type
_entity_poly.pdbx_seq_one_letter_code
_entity_poly.pdbx_strand_id
1 'polypeptide(L)'
;MVKIPKKGDLSKCDNYRGITLLSIPGKVFNRVLLIRMKDCVDAQLRDQQAGFRKDRSCTDQIATLRIIVEQSIEWNSSLYINFIDYEKAFDSVDRTTLWKLL
;
A
#
# COMPACT_ATOMS: atom_id res chain seq x y z
N MET A 1 4.74 13.02 17.92
CA MET A 1 3.79 12.56 16.89
C MET A 1 3.10 13.80 16.31
N VAL A 2 3.06 13.93 14.99
CA VAL A 2 2.40 15.05 14.29
C VAL A 2 1.07 14.55 13.74
N LYS A 3 -0.02 15.29 13.94
CA LYS A 3 -1.35 14.94 13.42
C LYS A 3 -1.58 15.64 12.08
N ILE A 4 -1.89 14.88 11.03
CA ILE A 4 -2.24 15.40 9.71
C ILE A 4 -3.74 15.21 9.48
N PRO A 5 -4.50 16.26 9.12
CA PRO A 5 -5.93 16.13 8.84
C PRO A 5 -6.18 15.25 7.60
N LYS A 6 -7.16 14.35 7.70
CA LYS A 6 -7.75 13.60 6.58
C LYS A 6 -9.03 14.30 6.11
N LYS A 7 -9.62 13.80 5.03
CA LYS A 7 -10.96 14.22 4.58
C LYS A 7 -12.01 13.90 5.65
N GLY A 8 -12.99 14.78 5.84
CA GLY A 8 -14.10 14.60 6.78
C GLY A 8 -14.20 15.74 7.80
N ASP A 9 -15.00 15.52 8.83
CA ASP A 9 -15.22 16.46 9.93
C ASP A 9 -14.00 16.52 10.87
N LEU A 10 -13.35 17.69 10.93
CA LEU A 10 -12.13 17.90 11.72
C LEU A 10 -12.38 17.97 13.23
N SER A 11 -13.64 18.02 13.69
CA SER A 11 -13.94 17.89 15.12
C SER A 11 -13.75 16.44 15.63
N LYS A 12 -13.77 15.45 14.72
CA LYS A 12 -13.61 14.03 15.05
C LYS A 12 -12.14 13.61 15.02
N CYS A 13 -11.68 13.02 16.13
CA CYS A 13 -10.28 12.58 16.27
C CYS A 13 -9.85 11.53 15.23
N ASP A 14 -10.77 10.67 14.77
CA ASP A 14 -10.49 9.61 13.78
C ASP A 14 -10.12 10.17 12.39
N ASN A 15 -10.50 11.42 12.10
CA ASN A 15 -10.17 12.10 10.86
C ASN A 15 -8.77 12.70 10.87
N TYR A 16 -7.91 12.29 11.81
CA TYR A 16 -6.49 12.63 11.82
C TYR A 16 -5.62 11.39 11.59
N ARG A 17 -4.57 11.56 10.78
CA ARG A 17 -3.48 10.59 10.64
C ARG A 17 -2.32 10.99 11.54
N GLY A 18 -1.97 10.14 12.49
CA GLY A 18 -0.72 10.30 13.25
C GLY A 18 0.49 9.96 12.38
N ILE A 19 1.49 10.82 12.38
CA ILE A 19 2.81 10.54 11.78
C ILE A 19 3.87 10.64 12.86
N THR A 20 4.69 9.60 12.96
CA THR A 20 5.90 9.61 13.79
C THR A 20 7.08 9.95 12.92
N LEU A 21 7.77 11.04 13.25
CA LEU A 21 8.99 11.45 12.56
C LEU A 21 10.19 10.81 13.23
N LEU A 22 10.99 10.09 12.46
CA LEU A 22 12.28 9.57 12.90
C LEU A 22 13.34 10.69 12.92
N SER A 23 14.32 10.53 13.81
CA SER A 23 15.53 11.35 13.80
C SER A 23 16.28 11.19 12.46
N ILE A 24 17.15 12.14 12.13
CA ILE A 24 17.96 12.08 10.89
C ILE A 24 18.76 10.77 10.83
N PRO A 25 19.50 10.34 11.88
CA PRO A 25 20.16 9.04 11.87
C PRO A 25 19.21 7.87 11.65
N GLY A 26 18.02 7.90 12.26
CA GLY A 26 17.01 6.85 12.09
C GLY A 26 16.49 6.74 10.65
N LYS A 27 16.29 7.87 9.95
CA LYS A 27 15.92 7.87 8.52
C LYS A 27 17.03 7.28 7.65
N VAL A 28 18.30 7.62 7.92
CA VAL A 28 19.45 7.07 7.20
C VAL A 28 19.54 5.57 7.41
N PHE A 29 19.44 5.11 8.66
CA PHE A 29 19.46 3.69 8.99
C PHE A 29 18.33 2.91 8.30
N ASN A 30 17.09 3.42 8.36
CA ASN A 30 15.96 2.81 7.67
C ASN A 30 16.16 2.74 6.15
N ARG A 31 16.77 3.75 5.53
CA ARG A 31 17.07 3.73 4.09
C ARG A 31 18.09 2.63 3.76
N VAL A 32 19.12 2.48 4.58
CA VAL A 32 20.12 1.43 4.42
C VAL A 32 19.48 0.03 4.54
N LEU A 33 18.61 -0.18 5.52
CA LEU A 33 17.84 -1.43 5.65
C LEU A 33 16.96 -1.70 4.42
N LEU A 34 16.21 -0.69 3.99
CA LEU A 34 15.33 -0.80 2.82
C LEU A 34 16.11 -1.23 1.58
N ILE A 35 17.26 -0.59 1.30
CA ILE A 35 18.08 -0.91 0.12
C ILE A 35 18.56 -2.36 0.16
N ARG A 36 18.93 -2.88 1.34
CA ARG A 36 19.42 -4.26 1.47
C ARG A 36 18.33 -5.31 1.32
N MET A 37 17.11 -5.00 1.73
CA MET A 37 16.01 -5.97 1.73
C MET A 37 15.16 -5.90 0.46
N LYS A 38 15.17 -4.76 -0.24
CA LYS A 38 14.25 -4.47 -1.34
C LYS A 38 14.23 -5.58 -2.38
N ASP A 39 15.37 -5.99 -2.92
CA ASP A 39 15.41 -6.93 -4.05
C ASP A 39 14.95 -8.34 -3.64
N CYS A 40 15.26 -8.76 -2.41
CA CYS A 40 14.78 -10.03 -1.85
C CYS A 40 13.25 -10.02 -1.67
N VAL A 41 12.69 -8.95 -1.11
CA VAL A 41 11.25 -8.81 -0.92
C VAL A 41 10.54 -8.70 -2.27
N ASP A 42 11.07 -7.91 -3.20
CA ASP A 42 10.47 -7.68 -4.52
C ASP A 42 10.36 -8.99 -5.32
N ALA A 43 11.33 -9.91 -5.18
CA ALA A 43 11.30 -11.23 -5.80
C ALA A 43 10.20 -12.16 -5.22
N GLN A 44 9.73 -11.92 -4.00
CA GLN A 44 8.65 -12.70 -3.37
C GLN A 44 7.25 -12.11 -3.62
N LEU A 45 7.17 -10.84 -4.03
CA LEU A 45 5.90 -10.16 -4.26
C LEU A 45 5.25 -10.60 -5.58
N ARG A 46 3.94 -10.79 -5.55
CA ARG A 46 3.14 -11.08 -6.75
C ARG A 46 3.27 -9.99 -7.81
N ASP A 47 3.18 -10.37 -9.07
CA ASP A 47 3.25 -9.44 -10.19
C ASP A 47 2.05 -8.51 -10.32
N GLN A 48 0.94 -8.78 -9.65
CA GLN A 48 -0.20 -7.88 -9.60
C GLN A 48 -0.03 -6.78 -8.54
N GLN A 49 0.90 -6.94 -7.59
CA GLN A 49 1.17 -5.91 -6.59
C GLN A 49 1.90 -4.73 -7.25
N ALA A 50 1.30 -3.53 -7.21
CA ALA A 50 1.92 -2.31 -7.73
C ALA A 50 2.39 -1.35 -6.63
N GLY A 51 1.72 -1.38 -5.47
CA GLY A 51 2.03 -0.47 -4.36
C GLY A 51 3.46 -0.64 -3.87
N PHE A 52 4.17 0.48 -3.70
CA PHE A 52 5.55 0.55 -3.18
C PHE A 52 6.62 -0.20 -4.00
N ARG A 53 6.32 -0.64 -5.22
CA ARG A 53 7.29 -1.29 -6.12
C ARG A 53 7.85 -0.28 -7.13
N LYS A 54 9.11 -0.50 -7.53
CA LYS A 54 9.77 0.31 -8.56
C LYS A 54 9.13 0.01 -9.92
N ASP A 55 9.06 1.02 -10.79
CA ASP A 55 8.62 0.88 -12.18
C ASP A 55 7.17 0.36 -12.35
N ARG A 56 6.33 0.55 -11.32
CA ARG A 56 4.91 0.20 -11.33
C ARG A 56 4.08 1.39 -10.87
N SER A 57 2.98 1.66 -11.56
CA SER A 57 2.15 2.84 -11.30
C SER A 57 0.68 2.50 -11.06
N CYS A 58 -0.04 3.43 -10.43
CA CYS A 58 -1.49 3.35 -10.30
C CYS A 58 -2.19 3.37 -11.67
N THR A 59 -1.62 4.10 -12.64
CA THR A 59 -2.14 4.17 -14.01
C THR A 59 -2.12 2.82 -14.70
N ASP A 60 -1.10 1.99 -14.50
CA ASP A 60 -1.02 0.64 -15.08
C ASP A 60 -2.13 -0.27 -14.53
N GLN A 61 -2.42 -0.16 -13.23
CA GLN A 61 -3.48 -0.94 -12.58
C GLN A 61 -4.88 -0.49 -13.03
N ILE A 62 -5.10 0.81 -13.18
CA ILE A 62 -6.37 1.35 -13.72
C ILE A 62 -6.56 0.88 -15.17
N ALA A 63 -5.51 0.94 -15.99
CA ALA A 63 -5.56 0.46 -17.37
C ALA A 63 -5.88 -1.04 -17.41
N THR A 64 -5.22 -1.85 -16.58
CA THR A 64 -5.47 -3.30 -16.47
C THR A 64 -6.92 -3.58 -16.08
N LEU A 65 -7.45 -2.89 -15.07
CA LEU A 65 -8.84 -3.05 -14.65
C LEU A 65 -9.82 -2.66 -15.78
N ARG A 66 -9.54 -1.57 -16.50
CA ARG A 66 -10.34 -1.13 -17.64
C ARG A 66 -10.38 -2.18 -18.75
N ILE A 67 -9.24 -2.77 -19.09
CA ILE A 67 -9.15 -3.85 -20.10
C ILE A 67 -9.99 -5.06 -19.68
N ILE A 68 -9.91 -5.49 -18.40
CA ILE A 68 -10.71 -6.61 -17.89
C ILE A 68 -12.21 -6.33 -18.01
N VAL A 69 -12.64 -5.11 -17.68
CA VAL A 69 -14.04 -4.69 -17.82
C VAL A 69 -14.48 -4.70 -19.28
N GLU A 70 -13.68 -4.11 -20.18
CA GLU A 70 -13.99 -4.05 -21.61
C GLU A 70 -14.10 -5.44 -22.24
N GLN A 71 -13.17 -6.35 -21.96
CA GLN A 71 -13.21 -7.72 -22.46
C GLN A 71 -14.42 -8.51 -21.94
N SER A 72 -14.80 -8.30 -20.68
CA SER A 72 -15.98 -8.96 -20.11
C SER A 72 -17.26 -8.53 -20.81
N ILE A 73 -17.36 -7.24 -21.17
CA ILE A 73 -18.47 -6.70 -21.97
C ILE A 73 -18.46 -7.30 -23.38
N GLU A 74 -17.29 -7.32 -24.03
CA GLU A 74 -17.13 -7.84 -25.40
C GLU A 74 -17.55 -9.31 -25.52
N TRP A 75 -17.22 -10.14 -24.54
CA TRP A 75 -17.56 -11.57 -24.53
C TRP A 75 -18.89 -11.90 -23.83
N ASN A 76 -19.65 -10.88 -23.42
CA ASN A 76 -20.90 -11.04 -22.67
C ASN A 76 -20.74 -11.97 -21.43
N SER A 77 -19.59 -11.85 -20.76
CA SER A 77 -19.27 -12.61 -19.56
C SER A 77 -19.65 -11.83 -18.31
N SER A 78 -20.15 -12.53 -17.29
CA SER A 78 -20.41 -11.92 -15.98
C SER A 78 -19.09 -11.54 -15.31
N LEU A 79 -18.98 -10.32 -14.80
CA LEU A 79 -17.82 -9.81 -14.07
C LEU A 79 -18.28 -9.18 -12.75
N TYR A 80 -17.58 -9.53 -11.67
CA TYR A 80 -17.79 -8.95 -10.33
C TYR A 80 -16.47 -8.35 -9.84
N ILE A 81 -16.52 -7.12 -9.33
CA ILE A 81 -15.34 -6.38 -8.84
C ILE A 81 -15.57 -6.00 -7.38
N ASN A 82 -14.60 -6.33 -6.53
CA ASN A 82 -14.63 -5.98 -5.11
C ASN A 82 -13.46 -5.05 -4.77
N PHE A 83 -13.78 -3.93 -4.13
CA PHE A 83 -12.79 -3.00 -3.59
C PHE A 83 -12.62 -3.24 -2.10
N ILE A 84 -11.39 -3.56 -1.68
CA ILE A 84 -11.05 -3.88 -0.29
C ILE A 84 -10.07 -2.82 0.21
N ASP A 85 -10.38 -2.21 1.35
CA ASP A 85 -9.49 -1.28 2.06
C ASP A 85 -9.36 -1.70 3.53
N TYR A 86 -8.15 -1.56 4.07
CA TYR A 86 -7.85 -1.96 5.45
C TYR A 86 -7.85 -0.74 6.37
N GLU A 87 -8.64 -0.78 7.44
CA GLU A 87 -8.61 0.27 8.44
C GLU A 87 -7.24 0.33 9.13
N LYS A 88 -6.62 1.52 9.12
CA LYS A 88 -5.37 1.81 9.84
C LYS A 88 -4.25 0.79 9.55
N ALA A 89 -4.10 0.37 8.28
CA ALA A 89 -3.23 -0.72 7.86
C ALA A 89 -1.79 -0.71 8.39
N PHE A 90 -1.18 0.47 8.62
CA PHE A 90 0.17 0.57 9.19
C PHE A 90 0.20 0.48 10.72
N ASP A 91 -0.87 0.89 11.38
CA ASP A 91 -0.98 0.86 12.84
C ASP A 91 -1.43 -0.52 13.35
N SER A 92 -2.10 -1.31 12.49
CA SER A 92 -2.69 -2.62 12.82
C SER A 92 -1.80 -3.84 12.49
N VAL A 93 -0.56 -3.63 12.03
CA VAL A 93 0.35 -4.74 11.68
C VAL A 93 0.77 -5.53 12.93
N ASP A 94 0.53 -6.84 12.93
CA ASP A 94 1.04 -7.73 13.97
C ASP A 94 2.57 -7.88 13.86
N ARG A 95 3.26 -7.40 14.89
CA ARG A 95 4.73 -7.37 14.92
C ARG A 95 5.34 -8.78 14.96
N THR A 96 4.70 -9.72 15.65
CA THR A 96 5.21 -11.09 15.79
C THR A 96 5.22 -11.80 14.43
N THR A 97 4.14 -11.63 13.66
CA THR A 97 4.03 -12.19 12.31
C THR A 97 4.98 -11.50 11.36
N LEU A 98 5.11 -10.16 11.42
CA LEU A 98 6.05 -9.43 10.58
C LEU A 98 7.49 -9.93 10.77
N TRP A 99 7.95 -10.13 12.01
CA TRP A 99 9.28 -10.65 12.30
C TRP A 99 9.51 -12.10 11.88
N LYS A 100 8.46 -12.90 11.70
CA LYS A 100 8.58 -14.28 11.17
C LYS A 100 8.66 -14.31 9.65
N LEU A 101 8.13 -13.27 8.98
CA LEU A 101 8.14 -13.14 7.52
C LEU A 101 9.43 -12.50 7.01
N LEU A 102 10.06 -11.63 7.82
CA LEU A 102 11.35 -10.99 7.54
C LEU A 102 12.51 -11.89 7.95
#